data_AF-A0A941L6F4-F1
#
_entry.id   AF-A0A941L6F4-F1
#
_cell.length_a   1.000
_cell.length_b   1.000
_cell.length_c   1.000
_cell.angle_alpha   90.00
_cell.angle_beta   90.00
_cell.angle_gamma   90.00
#
_symmetry.space_group_name_H-M   'P 1'
#
loop_
_entity.id
_entity.type
_entity.pdbx_description
1 polymer ?
#
loop_
_entity_poly.entity_id
_entity_poly.type
_entity_poly.pdbx_seq_one_letter_code
_entity_poly.pdbx_strand_id
1 'polypeptide(L)'
;MTKKKKQILSDHKKQGKKLVPPLLTIGNHNFISWVDKVLPELLWMACIIDYCDLKKGIEICISVAEAAQSAQNVEKNNWFAPVSTYSKLSKPQQKKMSKILADKEQLKSIQHALKPLAFFYPDFPLSFVFGNEQIQIKEQEVVLQEFKRMLLPLYDKTSKEATYIQANAIFLLFQAERLKVPSGSSLTQINEISNYPDTDLSRMVASSIRASINTFFGNELMHDIDSNWCEYFWNRGMELESCYTRQRENEKG
;
A
#
# COMPACT_ATOMS: atom_id res chain seq x y z
N MET A 1 4.42 18.94 51.29
CA MET A 1 3.76 18.26 50.15
C MET A 1 4.82 17.51 49.34
N THR A 2 4.84 16.18 49.40
CA THR A 2 5.87 15.32 48.82
C THR A 2 5.52 14.98 47.37
N LYS A 3 6.36 15.40 46.40
CA LYS A 3 6.24 15.06 44.97
C LYS A 3 6.40 13.54 44.78
N LYS A 4 5.34 12.83 44.37
CA LYS A 4 5.43 11.44 43.90
C LYS A 4 6.23 11.39 42.59
N LYS A 5 7.31 10.60 42.56
CA LYS A 5 8.06 10.26 41.34
C LYS A 5 7.12 9.51 40.38
N LYS A 6 6.90 10.05 39.17
CA LYS A 6 6.26 9.30 38.07
C LYS A 6 7.17 8.12 37.73
N GLN A 7 6.66 6.90 37.88
CA GLN A 7 7.32 5.70 37.39
C GLN A 7 7.33 5.76 35.86
N ILE A 8 8.54 5.80 35.29
CA ILE A 8 8.82 5.53 33.88
C ILE A 8 8.18 4.17 33.61
N LEU A 9 7.22 4.07 32.67
CA LEU A 9 6.39 2.88 32.32
C LEU A 9 4.95 2.82 32.89
N SER A 10 4.38 3.93 33.38
CA SER A 10 2.96 4.00 33.80
C SER A 10 1.95 3.60 32.73
N ASP A 11 2.35 3.65 31.46
CA ASP A 11 1.45 3.45 30.33
C ASP A 11 1.47 1.99 29.82
N HIS A 12 2.25 1.09 30.42
CA HIS A 12 2.36 -0.31 29.99
C HIS A 12 1.39 -1.21 30.77
N LYS A 13 0.63 -2.06 30.07
CA LYS A 13 -0.26 -3.04 30.72
C LYS A 13 0.58 -4.25 31.12
N LYS A 14 0.64 -4.55 32.42
CA LYS A 14 1.36 -5.73 32.92
C LYS A 14 0.49 -6.97 32.74
N GLN A 15 0.93 -7.92 31.91
CA GLN A 15 0.29 -9.22 31.76
C GLN A 15 1.23 -10.29 32.34
N GLY A 16 0.87 -10.82 33.51
CA GLY A 16 1.76 -11.69 34.29
C GLY A 16 3.02 -10.96 34.77
N LYS A 17 4.21 -11.49 34.44
CA LYS A 17 5.52 -10.89 34.79
C LYS A 17 6.11 -9.97 33.70
N LYS A 18 5.47 -9.86 32.53
CA LYS A 18 5.97 -9.04 31.41
C LYS A 18 5.17 -7.73 31.29
N LEU A 19 5.89 -6.65 31.02
CA LEU A 19 5.29 -5.36 30.66
C LEU A 19 5.01 -5.38 29.17
N VAL A 20 3.75 -5.22 28.79
CA VAL A 20 3.33 -5.20 27.39
C VAL A 20 3.10 -3.74 26.97
N PRO A 21 3.83 -3.24 25.97
CA PRO A 21 3.58 -1.93 25.36
C PRO A 21 2.14 -1.80 24.85
N PRO A 22 1.49 -0.63 24.95
CA PRO A 22 0.10 -0.41 24.50
C PRO A 22 -0.16 -0.84 23.05
N LEU A 23 0.81 -0.62 22.15
CA LEU A 23 0.72 -1.05 20.75
C LEU A 23 0.59 -2.58 20.62
N LEU A 24 1.20 -3.35 21.53
CA LEU A 24 1.15 -4.82 21.56
C LEU A 24 -0.15 -5.38 22.17
N THR A 25 -1.03 -4.51 22.66
CA THR A 25 -2.35 -4.92 23.19
C THR A 25 -3.49 -4.80 22.18
N ILE A 26 -3.19 -4.34 20.96
CA ILE A 26 -4.16 -4.17 19.87
C ILE A 26 -4.09 -5.40 18.95
N GLY A 27 -4.65 -6.52 19.42
CA GLY A 27 -4.83 -7.76 18.62
C GLY A 27 -3.63 -8.70 18.55
N ASN A 28 -3.81 -9.85 17.91
CA ASN A 28 -2.72 -10.77 17.59
C ASN A 28 -1.83 -10.12 16.51
N HIS A 29 -0.60 -9.75 16.86
CA HIS A 29 0.36 -9.22 15.90
C HIS A 29 0.98 -10.36 15.10
N ASN A 30 0.33 -10.72 13.99
CA ASN A 30 0.96 -11.59 13.02
C ASN A 30 1.95 -10.75 12.21
N PHE A 31 3.22 -11.15 12.22
CA PHE A 31 4.20 -10.59 11.30
C PHE A 31 3.76 -10.95 9.88
N ILE A 32 3.35 -9.93 9.12
CA ILE A 32 2.94 -10.12 7.73
C ILE A 32 4.14 -9.96 6.79
N SER A 33 4.21 -10.80 5.76
CA SER A 33 5.24 -10.71 4.73
C SER A 33 5.01 -9.46 3.88
N TRP A 34 6.01 -8.58 3.82
CA TRP A 34 5.97 -7.39 2.96
C TRP A 34 5.77 -7.80 1.50
N VAL A 35 6.65 -8.67 1.00
CA VAL A 35 6.62 -9.10 -0.41
C VAL A 35 5.34 -9.86 -0.68
N ASP A 36 4.98 -10.85 0.15
CA ASP A 36 3.91 -11.76 -0.25
C ASP A 36 2.51 -11.15 -0.09
N LYS A 37 2.34 -10.18 0.83
CA LYS A 37 1.01 -9.72 1.25
C LYS A 37 0.79 -8.20 1.21
N VAL A 38 1.83 -7.39 1.29
CA VAL A 38 1.66 -5.92 1.34
C VAL A 38 2.02 -5.28 0.01
N LEU A 39 3.09 -5.73 -0.63
CA LEU A 39 3.54 -5.20 -1.92
C LEU A 39 2.45 -5.31 -3.00
N PRO A 40 1.76 -6.46 -3.20
CA PRO A 40 0.72 -6.57 -4.22
C PRO A 40 -0.44 -5.60 -3.97
N GLU A 41 -0.74 -5.32 -2.70
CA GLU A 41 -1.82 -4.43 -2.29
C GLU A 41 -1.51 -2.96 -2.57
N LEU A 42 -0.24 -2.56 -2.53
CA LEU A 42 0.20 -1.17 -2.72
C LEU A 42 0.79 -0.89 -4.12
N LEU A 43 0.97 -1.92 -4.95
CA LEU A 43 1.63 -1.82 -6.25
C LEU A 43 0.97 -0.82 -7.21
N TRP A 44 -0.35 -0.63 -7.09
CA TRP A 44 -1.09 0.35 -7.88
C TRP A 44 -0.60 1.79 -7.65
N MET A 45 -0.21 2.13 -6.41
CA MET A 45 0.36 3.44 -6.09
C MET A 45 1.72 3.63 -6.74
N ALA A 46 2.54 2.58 -6.76
CA ALA A 46 3.84 2.62 -7.41
C ALA A 46 3.71 2.85 -8.92
N CYS A 47 2.76 2.18 -9.59
CA CYS A 47 2.47 2.40 -11.01
C CYS A 47 2.08 3.86 -11.30
N ILE A 48 1.23 4.45 -10.45
CA ILE A 48 0.80 5.85 -10.58
C ILE A 48 1.97 6.81 -10.35
N ILE A 49 2.80 6.57 -9.34
CA ILE A 49 3.95 7.40 -9.00
C ILE A 49 5.05 7.32 -10.07
N ASP A 50 5.34 6.13 -10.59
CA ASP A 50 6.34 5.94 -11.66
C ASP A 50 5.92 6.70 -12.94
N TYR A 51 4.63 6.69 -13.27
CA TYR A 51 4.11 7.40 -14.44
C TYR A 51 4.02 8.93 -14.25
N CYS A 52 3.55 9.40 -13.08
CA CYS A 52 3.20 10.81 -12.88
C CYS A 52 4.28 11.66 -12.20
N ASP A 53 5.36 11.07 -11.70
CA ASP A 53 6.22 11.62 -10.65
C ASP A 53 5.66 11.49 -9.22
N LEU A 54 6.52 11.65 -8.22
CA LEU A 54 6.18 11.45 -6.81
C LEU A 54 5.04 12.34 -6.32
N LYS A 55 5.13 13.65 -6.59
CA LYS A 55 4.18 14.61 -6.03
C LYS A 55 2.82 14.41 -6.69
N LYS A 56 2.79 14.38 -8.03
CA LYS A 56 1.55 14.22 -8.77
C LYS A 56 0.95 12.84 -8.58
N GLY A 57 1.79 11.81 -8.48
CA GLY A 57 1.35 10.45 -8.21
C GLY A 57 0.66 10.30 -6.86
N ILE A 58 1.19 10.92 -5.80
CA ILE A 58 0.55 10.96 -4.48
C ILE A 58 -0.82 11.68 -4.57
N GLU A 59 -0.89 12.85 -5.21
CA GLU A 59 -2.15 13.58 -5.40
C GLU A 59 -3.21 12.73 -6.11
N ILE A 60 -2.81 11.98 -7.14
CA ILE A 60 -3.71 11.09 -7.88
C ILE A 60 -4.16 9.92 -7.00
N CYS A 61 -3.26 9.28 -6.24
CA CYS A 61 -3.62 8.19 -5.34
C CYS A 61 -4.65 8.63 -4.30
N ILE A 62 -4.48 9.82 -3.72
CA ILE A 62 -5.45 10.45 -2.81
C ILE A 62 -6.79 10.63 -3.52
N SER A 63 -6.79 11.20 -4.71
CA SER A 63 -8.02 11.42 -5.47
C SER A 63 -8.78 10.12 -5.80
N VAL A 64 -8.06 9.02 -6.09
CA VAL A 64 -8.65 7.68 -6.28
C VAL A 64 -9.36 7.21 -5.02
N ALA A 65 -8.71 7.29 -3.86
CA ALA A 65 -9.29 6.90 -2.58
C ALA A 65 -10.51 7.78 -2.21
N GLU A 66 -10.42 9.09 -2.39
CA GLU A 66 -11.52 10.04 -2.15
C GLU A 66 -12.71 9.78 -3.07
N ALA A 67 -12.47 9.45 -4.34
CA ALA A 67 -13.51 9.12 -5.30
C ALA A 67 -14.24 7.84 -4.90
N ALA A 68 -13.51 6.82 -4.40
CA ALA A 68 -14.11 5.60 -3.89
C ALA A 68 -14.96 5.84 -2.64
N GLN A 69 -14.45 6.61 -1.67
CA GLN A 69 -15.19 6.99 -0.47
C GLN A 69 -16.46 7.77 -0.81
N SER A 70 -16.35 8.74 -1.72
CA SER A 70 -17.48 9.53 -2.21
C SER A 70 -18.50 8.68 -2.98
N ALA A 71 -18.05 7.61 -3.65
CA ALA A 71 -18.94 6.71 -4.36
C ALA A 71 -19.79 5.87 -3.41
N GLN A 72 -19.26 5.48 -2.23
CA GLN A 72 -19.96 4.62 -1.29
C GLN A 72 -21.14 5.26 -0.56
N ASN A 73 -21.21 6.59 -0.46
CA ASN A 73 -22.21 7.32 0.34
C ASN A 73 -22.29 6.86 1.82
N VAL A 74 -21.22 6.24 2.35
CA VAL A 74 -21.09 5.83 3.76
C VAL A 74 -20.11 6.76 4.46
N GLU A 75 -20.27 6.93 5.78
CA GLU A 75 -19.30 7.65 6.63
C GLU A 75 -17.85 7.19 6.36
N LYS A 76 -16.92 8.17 6.42
CA LYS A 76 -15.52 8.09 6.02
C LYS A 76 -14.68 7.10 6.85
N ASN A 77 -14.86 5.79 6.67
CA ASN A 77 -14.15 4.80 7.49
C ASN A 77 -13.46 3.69 6.70
N ASN A 78 -13.50 3.69 5.36
CA ASN A 78 -12.82 2.67 4.57
C ASN A 78 -11.41 3.12 4.19
N TRP A 79 -10.43 2.25 4.45
CA TRP A 79 -9.04 2.50 4.11
C TRP A 79 -8.78 2.00 2.69
N PHE A 80 -8.78 2.92 1.72
CA PHE A 80 -8.57 2.63 0.30
C PHE A 80 -7.09 2.63 -0.12
N ALA A 81 -6.19 2.21 0.78
CA ALA A 81 -4.79 1.95 0.40
C ALA A 81 -4.60 0.55 -0.18
N PRO A 82 -5.07 -0.54 0.46
CA PRO A 82 -5.03 -1.87 -0.15
C PRO A 82 -5.93 -1.90 -1.38
N VAL A 83 -5.39 -2.38 -2.51
CA VAL A 83 -6.15 -2.40 -3.76
C VAL A 83 -7.33 -3.36 -3.69
N SER A 84 -7.24 -4.44 -2.91
CA SER A 84 -8.36 -5.36 -2.69
C SER A 84 -9.62 -4.68 -2.14
N THR A 85 -9.48 -3.57 -1.42
CA THR A 85 -10.62 -2.82 -0.85
C THR A 85 -11.55 -2.31 -1.96
N TYR A 86 -11.03 -2.04 -3.17
CA TYR A 86 -11.84 -1.59 -4.31
C TYR A 86 -12.74 -2.71 -4.88
N SER A 87 -12.40 -3.99 -4.68
CA SER A 87 -13.27 -5.12 -5.05
C SER A 87 -14.62 -5.12 -4.31
N LYS A 88 -14.71 -4.42 -3.17
CA LYS A 88 -15.94 -4.30 -2.38
C LYS A 88 -16.92 -3.27 -2.93
N LEU A 89 -16.50 -2.46 -3.90
CA LEU A 89 -17.38 -1.50 -4.56
C LEU A 89 -18.35 -2.24 -5.46
N SER A 90 -19.64 -2.01 -5.26
CA SER A 90 -20.69 -2.46 -6.18
C SER A 90 -20.54 -1.81 -7.56
N LYS A 91 -21.08 -2.44 -8.63
CA LYS A 91 -21.04 -1.88 -9.99
C LYS A 91 -21.52 -0.42 -10.08
N PRO A 92 -22.60 0.01 -9.40
CA PRO A 92 -22.99 1.42 -9.37
C PRO A 92 -21.93 2.33 -8.71
N GLN A 93 -21.30 1.88 -7.62
CA GLN A 93 -20.24 2.62 -6.95
C GLN A 93 -18.97 2.73 -7.81
N GLN A 94 -18.58 1.65 -8.48
CA GLN A 94 -17.47 1.64 -9.45
C GLN A 94 -17.71 2.66 -10.57
N LYS A 95 -18.91 2.64 -11.19
CA LYS A 95 -19.28 3.62 -12.23
C LYS A 95 -19.24 5.06 -11.70
N LYS A 96 -19.76 5.29 -10.49
CA LYS A 96 -19.75 6.61 -9.84
C LYS A 96 -18.33 7.10 -9.57
N MET A 97 -17.45 6.23 -9.06
CA MET A 97 -16.03 6.53 -8.85
C MET A 97 -15.33 6.89 -10.16
N SER A 98 -15.47 6.07 -11.21
CA SER A 98 -14.88 6.37 -12.53
C SER A 98 -15.39 7.70 -13.09
N LYS A 99 -16.68 8.01 -12.89
CA LYS A 99 -17.25 9.31 -13.27
C LYS A 99 -16.61 10.47 -12.50
N ILE A 100 -16.45 10.38 -11.19
CA ILE A 100 -15.79 11.41 -10.37
C ILE A 100 -14.35 11.66 -10.87
N LEU A 101 -13.62 10.60 -11.18
CA LEU A 101 -12.25 10.70 -11.70
C LEU A 101 -12.19 11.29 -13.12
N ALA A 102 -13.20 11.02 -13.95
CA ALA A 102 -13.33 11.61 -15.28
C ALA A 102 -13.67 13.10 -15.19
N ASP A 103 -14.61 13.47 -14.32
CA ASP A 103 -15.01 14.87 -14.07
C ASP A 103 -13.84 15.69 -13.48
N LYS A 104 -12.87 15.05 -12.80
CA LYS A 104 -11.60 15.65 -12.35
C LYS A 104 -10.48 15.65 -13.40
N GLU A 105 -10.74 15.18 -14.63
CA GLU A 105 -9.75 15.02 -15.71
C GLU A 105 -8.55 14.10 -15.38
N GLN A 106 -8.71 13.22 -14.38
CA GLN A 106 -7.63 12.34 -13.91
C GLN A 106 -7.74 10.90 -14.45
N LEU A 107 -8.94 10.50 -14.90
CA LEU A 107 -9.21 9.10 -15.30
C LEU A 107 -8.22 8.59 -16.36
N LYS A 108 -7.90 9.39 -17.39
CA LYS A 108 -6.98 8.98 -18.46
C LYS A 108 -5.56 8.73 -17.95
N SER A 109 -5.05 9.59 -17.07
CA SER A 109 -3.72 9.41 -16.47
C SER A 109 -3.67 8.18 -15.58
N ILE A 110 -4.74 7.93 -14.81
CA ILE A 110 -4.88 6.72 -13.98
C ILE A 110 -4.90 5.47 -14.85
N GLN A 111 -5.73 5.47 -15.91
CA GLN A 111 -5.79 4.36 -16.86
C GLN A 111 -4.44 4.10 -17.52
N HIS A 112 -3.72 5.15 -17.92
CA HIS A 112 -2.38 4.99 -18.52
C HIS A 112 -1.40 4.35 -17.55
N ALA A 113 -1.32 4.88 -16.32
CA ALA A 113 -0.42 4.37 -15.28
C ALA A 113 -0.72 2.91 -14.89
N LEU A 114 -2.00 2.56 -14.78
CA LEU A 114 -2.42 1.21 -14.37
C LEU A 114 -2.51 0.23 -15.53
N LYS A 115 -2.31 0.68 -16.77
CA LYS A 115 -2.48 -0.15 -17.98
C LYS A 115 -1.60 -1.40 -17.96
N PRO A 116 -0.29 -1.35 -17.63
CA PRO A 116 0.53 -2.55 -17.57
C PRO A 116 0.03 -3.54 -16.52
N LEU A 117 -0.30 -3.04 -15.32
CA LEU A 117 -0.81 -3.86 -14.23
C LEU A 117 -2.13 -4.55 -14.62
N ALA A 118 -3.09 -3.81 -15.16
CA ALA A 118 -4.37 -4.38 -15.57
C ALA A 118 -4.27 -5.30 -16.80
N PHE A 119 -3.28 -5.11 -17.66
CA PHE A 119 -3.02 -6.00 -18.80
C PHE A 119 -2.44 -7.34 -18.36
N PHE A 120 -1.40 -7.32 -17.51
CA PHE A 120 -0.73 -8.54 -17.04
C PHE A 120 -1.53 -9.28 -15.96
N TYR A 121 -2.36 -8.54 -15.22
CA TYR A 121 -3.21 -9.02 -14.13
C TYR A 121 -4.68 -8.62 -14.36
N PRO A 122 -5.42 -9.30 -15.26
CA PRO A 122 -6.80 -8.94 -15.59
C PRO A 122 -7.78 -8.88 -14.40
N ASP A 123 -7.57 -9.69 -13.37
CA ASP A 123 -8.43 -9.71 -12.17
C ASP A 123 -8.01 -8.67 -11.11
N PHE A 124 -7.19 -7.69 -11.52
CA PHE A 124 -6.80 -6.55 -10.69
C PHE A 124 -8.02 -5.80 -10.14
N PRO A 125 -8.13 -5.58 -8.81
CA PRO A 125 -9.32 -4.97 -8.18
C PRO A 125 -9.77 -3.62 -8.72
N LEU A 126 -8.85 -2.81 -9.23
CA LEU A 126 -9.12 -1.49 -9.83
C LEU A 126 -9.31 -1.55 -11.35
N SER A 127 -9.33 -2.73 -11.97
CA SER A 127 -9.50 -2.89 -13.43
C SER A 127 -10.81 -2.30 -13.98
N PHE A 128 -11.84 -2.13 -13.15
CA PHE A 128 -13.11 -1.51 -13.58
C PHE A 128 -12.96 -0.06 -14.07
N VAL A 129 -11.84 0.63 -13.76
CA VAL A 129 -11.59 2.00 -14.26
C VAL A 129 -11.43 2.03 -15.79
N PHE A 130 -11.15 0.89 -16.43
CA PHE A 130 -11.11 0.74 -17.89
C PHE A 130 -12.49 0.48 -18.51
N GLY A 131 -13.54 0.30 -17.69
CA GLY A 131 -14.88 0.01 -18.18
C GLY A 131 -14.92 -1.30 -18.98
N ASN A 132 -15.44 -1.24 -20.20
CA ASN A 132 -15.52 -2.38 -21.11
C ASN A 132 -14.42 -2.36 -22.18
N GLU A 133 -13.43 -1.47 -22.06
CA GLU A 133 -12.36 -1.35 -23.05
C GLU A 133 -11.44 -2.56 -23.00
N GLN A 134 -11.14 -3.14 -24.17
CA GLN A 134 -10.13 -4.17 -24.25
C GLN A 134 -8.75 -3.54 -24.06
N ILE A 135 -8.06 -3.93 -22.98
CA ILE A 135 -6.71 -3.44 -22.70
C ILE A 135 -5.76 -4.11 -23.70
N GLN A 136 -5.12 -3.29 -24.53
CA GLN A 136 -4.14 -3.76 -25.51
C GLN A 136 -2.80 -3.06 -25.30
N ILE A 137 -1.72 -3.85 -25.27
CA ILE A 137 -0.35 -3.36 -25.16
C ILE A 137 0.43 -3.83 -26.40
N LYS A 138 1.05 -2.85 -27.08
CA LYS A 138 2.06 -3.11 -28.11
C LYS A 138 3.39 -3.39 -27.40
N GLU A 139 4.26 -4.19 -28.02
CA GLU A 139 5.60 -4.48 -27.48
C GLU A 139 5.54 -5.03 -26.05
N GLN A 140 4.72 -6.06 -25.84
CA GLN A 140 4.44 -6.63 -24.52
C GLN A 140 5.71 -6.98 -23.74
N GLU A 141 6.74 -7.49 -24.41
CA GLU A 141 8.04 -7.81 -23.78
C GLU A 141 8.71 -6.57 -23.21
N VAL A 142 8.74 -5.46 -23.96
CA VAL A 142 9.32 -4.18 -23.50
C VAL A 142 8.57 -3.66 -22.29
N VAL A 143 7.24 -3.64 -22.37
CA VAL A 143 6.39 -3.16 -21.26
C VAL A 143 6.51 -4.06 -20.02
N LEU A 144 6.69 -5.37 -20.21
CA LEU A 144 6.94 -6.29 -19.10
C LEU A 144 8.30 -6.00 -18.44
N GLN A 145 9.34 -5.68 -19.21
CA GLN A 145 10.65 -5.31 -18.66
C GLN A 145 10.60 -3.97 -17.91
N GLU A 146 9.88 -2.98 -18.43
CA GLU A 146 9.67 -1.70 -17.74
C GLU A 146 8.91 -1.90 -16.43
N PHE A 147 7.86 -2.73 -16.44
CA PHE A 147 7.09 -3.07 -15.24
C PHE A 147 7.97 -3.75 -14.18
N LYS A 148 8.83 -4.70 -14.58
CA LYS A 148 9.80 -5.36 -13.69
C LYS A 148 10.82 -4.38 -13.12
N ARG A 149 11.32 -3.45 -13.94
CA ARG A 149 12.26 -2.40 -13.51
C ARG A 149 11.66 -1.54 -12.40
N MET A 150 10.39 -1.15 -12.53
CA MET A 150 9.66 -0.40 -11.50
C MET A 150 9.42 -1.24 -10.24
N LEU A 151 9.10 -2.53 -10.40
CA LEU A 151 8.84 -3.45 -9.28
C LEU A 151 10.10 -3.78 -8.46
N LEU A 152 11.27 -3.87 -9.09
CA LEU A 152 12.52 -4.31 -8.46
C LEU A 152 12.87 -3.57 -7.14
N PRO A 153 12.90 -2.23 -7.07
CA PRO A 153 13.21 -1.53 -5.81
C PRO A 153 12.16 -1.76 -4.73
N LEU A 154 10.94 -2.19 -5.07
CA LEU A 154 9.87 -2.41 -4.09
C LEU A 154 10.06 -3.69 -3.27
N TYR A 155 10.85 -4.66 -3.73
CA TYR A 155 11.15 -5.87 -2.96
C TYR A 155 11.87 -5.56 -1.64
N ASP A 156 12.71 -4.52 -1.62
CA ASP A 156 13.24 -3.97 -0.37
C ASP A 156 12.25 -2.97 0.22
N LYS A 157 11.56 -3.38 1.30
CA LYS A 157 10.62 -2.52 2.04
C LYS A 157 11.25 -1.22 2.61
N THR A 158 12.58 -1.11 2.64
CA THR A 158 13.31 0.05 3.15
C THR A 158 13.83 0.97 2.04
N SER A 159 13.66 0.59 0.77
CA SER A 159 13.96 1.43 -0.38
C SER A 159 13.16 2.74 -0.34
N LYS A 160 13.62 3.71 -1.11
CA LYS A 160 13.00 5.04 -1.19
C LYS A 160 11.58 4.92 -1.76
N GLU A 161 11.43 4.15 -2.83
CA GLU A 161 10.19 3.86 -3.54
C GLU A 161 9.19 3.13 -2.63
N ALA A 162 9.62 2.05 -1.97
CA ALA A 162 8.78 1.31 -1.03
C ALA A 162 8.36 2.17 0.17
N THR A 163 9.25 3.05 0.64
CA THR A 163 8.96 3.96 1.75
C THR A 163 7.90 4.99 1.36
N TYR A 164 7.93 5.53 0.15
CA TYR A 164 6.91 6.48 -0.32
C TYR A 164 5.53 5.87 -0.48
N ILE A 165 5.41 4.66 -1.05
CA ILE A 165 4.09 4.01 -1.16
C ILE A 165 3.53 3.64 0.22
N GLN A 166 4.37 3.21 1.16
CA GLN A 166 3.96 2.96 2.54
C GLN A 166 3.52 4.25 3.25
N ALA A 167 4.23 5.36 3.04
CA ALA A 167 3.87 6.66 3.58
C ALA A 167 2.51 7.13 3.05
N ASN A 168 2.29 6.97 1.74
CA ASN A 168 1.02 7.30 1.11
C ASN A 168 -0.13 6.44 1.66
N ALA A 169 0.10 5.13 1.86
CA ALA A 169 -0.89 4.26 2.50
C ALA A 169 -1.26 4.71 3.93
N ILE A 170 -0.28 5.13 4.74
CA ILE A 170 -0.54 5.71 6.07
C ILE A 170 -1.25 7.05 5.98
N PHE A 171 -0.93 7.89 5.00
CA PHE A 171 -1.64 9.15 4.76
C PHE A 171 -3.12 8.91 4.44
N LEU A 172 -3.45 7.93 3.61
CA LEU A 172 -4.84 7.52 3.36
C LEU A 172 -5.53 7.00 4.61
N LEU A 173 -4.79 6.37 5.54
CA LEU A 173 -5.34 5.90 6.80
C LEU A 173 -5.71 7.07 7.73
N PHE A 174 -4.92 8.16 7.72
CA PHE A 174 -5.26 9.40 8.39
C PHE A 174 -6.52 10.04 7.80
N GLN A 175 -6.64 10.08 6.47
CA GLN A 175 -7.82 10.64 5.80
C GLN A 175 -9.10 9.84 6.08
N ALA A 176 -8.98 8.52 6.21
CA ALA A 176 -10.07 7.64 6.60
C ALA A 176 -10.41 7.71 8.10
N GLU A 177 -9.79 8.63 8.86
CA GLU A 177 -10.00 8.83 10.31
C GLU A 177 -9.78 7.57 11.17
N ARG A 178 -9.14 6.52 10.61
CA ARG A 178 -8.86 5.24 11.27
C ARG A 178 -7.58 5.25 12.09
N LEU A 179 -6.74 6.28 11.94
CA LEU A 179 -5.51 6.45 12.69
C LEU A 179 -5.56 7.75 13.51
N LYS A 180 -5.57 7.59 14.83
CA LYS A 180 -5.32 8.69 15.78
C LYS A 180 -3.94 8.46 16.39
N VAL A 181 -3.04 9.41 16.23
CA VAL A 181 -1.71 9.35 16.86
C VAL A 181 -1.63 10.25 18.08
N PRO A 182 -0.99 9.79 19.17
CA PRO A 182 -0.65 10.66 20.29
C PRO A 182 0.24 11.83 19.86
N SER A 183 0.02 13.00 20.46
CA SER A 183 0.90 14.15 20.31
C SER A 183 2.34 13.78 20.66
N GLY A 184 3.29 14.11 19.78
CA GLY A 184 4.71 13.78 19.95
C GLY A 184 5.14 12.45 19.34
N SER A 185 4.24 11.69 18.71
CA SER A 185 4.63 10.57 17.85
C SER A 185 5.35 11.06 16.61
N SER A 186 6.34 10.31 16.11
CA SER A 186 7.00 10.55 14.82
C SER A 186 6.02 10.65 13.65
N LEU A 187 4.88 9.95 13.67
CA LEU A 187 3.88 10.03 12.60
C LEU A 187 3.15 11.38 12.55
N THR A 188 3.23 12.21 13.59
CA THR A 188 2.72 13.59 13.50
C THR A 188 3.60 14.47 12.60
N GLN A 189 4.79 13.99 12.22
CA GLN A 189 5.74 14.64 11.32
C GLN A 189 5.84 13.91 9.98
N ILE A 190 4.75 13.29 9.52
CA ILE A 190 4.74 12.46 8.29
C ILE A 190 5.25 13.21 7.05
N ASN A 191 5.10 14.53 6.98
CA ASN A 191 5.58 15.36 5.86
C ASN A 191 7.11 15.33 5.70
N GLU A 192 7.86 15.00 6.76
CA GLU A 192 9.32 14.85 6.72
C GLU A 192 9.78 13.67 5.86
N ILE A 193 8.85 12.80 5.45
CA ILE A 193 9.15 11.71 4.53
C ILE A 193 9.67 12.21 3.18
N SER A 194 9.32 13.45 2.78
CA SER A 194 9.85 14.10 1.58
C SER A 194 11.38 14.22 1.59
N ASN A 195 11.99 14.27 2.78
CA ASN A 195 13.44 14.35 2.98
C ASN A 195 14.11 12.97 3.16
N TYR A 196 13.39 11.85 2.96
CA TYR A 196 13.95 10.51 3.12
C TYR A 196 14.88 10.13 1.95
N PRO A 197 16.05 9.52 2.20
CA PRO A 197 16.57 9.06 3.50
C PRO A 197 17.57 10.03 4.17
N ASP A 198 17.58 11.30 3.79
CA ASP A 198 18.72 12.20 3.98
C ASP A 198 18.85 12.72 5.42
N THR A 199 17.75 12.82 6.18
CA THR A 199 17.77 13.33 7.57
C THR A 199 17.48 12.24 8.60
N ASP A 200 18.02 12.38 9.83
CA ASP A 200 17.68 11.48 10.95
C ASP A 200 16.18 11.45 11.23
N LEU A 201 15.54 12.62 11.16
CA LEU A 201 14.10 12.75 11.35
C LEU A 201 13.32 11.98 10.29
N SER A 202 13.66 12.12 9.01
CA SER A 202 13.01 11.38 7.92
C SER A 202 13.18 9.86 8.07
N ARG A 203 14.36 9.39 8.50
CA ARG A 203 14.62 7.96 8.78
C ARG A 203 13.82 7.44 9.97
N MET A 204 13.65 8.25 11.01
CA MET A 204 12.81 7.93 12.16
C MET A 204 11.31 7.86 11.76
N VAL A 205 10.83 8.84 10.99
CA VAL A 205 9.47 8.86 10.45
C VAL A 205 9.22 7.65 9.56
N ALA A 206 10.12 7.34 8.62
CA ALA A 206 10.04 6.17 7.76
C ALA A 206 9.99 4.85 8.55
N SER A 207 10.79 4.72 9.60
CA SER A 207 10.76 3.55 10.49
C SER A 207 9.41 3.38 11.18
N SER A 208 8.79 4.50 11.55
CA SER A 208 7.48 4.51 12.20
C SER A 208 6.36 4.13 11.23
N ILE A 209 6.42 4.66 10.00
CA ILE A 209 5.52 4.28 8.90
C ILE A 209 5.58 2.77 8.63
N ARG A 210 6.78 2.20 8.49
CA ARG A 210 6.97 0.76 8.26
C ARG A 210 6.40 -0.09 9.39
N ALA A 211 6.60 0.33 10.65
CA ALA A 211 6.03 -0.36 11.79
C ALA A 211 4.49 -0.31 11.78
N SER A 212 3.91 0.83 11.40
CA SER A 212 2.46 0.98 11.26
C SER A 212 1.89 0.10 10.15
N ILE A 213 2.54 0.00 8.98
CA ILE A 213 2.08 -0.84 7.88
C ILE A 213 1.90 -2.30 8.32
N ASN A 214 2.90 -2.88 8.98
CA ASN A 214 2.77 -4.24 9.52
C ASN A 214 1.62 -4.38 10.53
N THR A 215 1.38 -3.34 11.34
CA THR A 215 0.29 -3.34 12.31
C THR A 215 -1.08 -3.31 11.62
N PHE A 216 -1.26 -2.49 10.58
CA PHE A 216 -2.54 -2.33 9.91
C PHE A 216 -2.85 -3.43 8.90
N PHE A 217 -1.84 -3.94 8.20
CA PHE A 217 -1.99 -5.09 7.30
C PHE A 217 -2.03 -6.43 8.05
N GLY A 218 -1.40 -6.53 9.22
CA GLY A 218 -1.33 -7.78 10.00
C GLY A 218 -2.42 -7.95 11.06
N ASN A 219 -3.31 -6.98 11.24
CA ASN A 219 -4.36 -7.02 12.26
C ASN A 219 -5.73 -7.33 11.64
N GLU A 220 -6.27 -8.52 11.94
CA GLU A 220 -7.59 -9.04 11.55
C GLU A 220 -8.75 -8.04 11.73
N LEU A 221 -8.70 -7.17 12.75
CA LEU A 221 -9.74 -6.15 12.99
C LEU A 221 -9.74 -5.01 11.96
N MET A 222 -8.69 -4.90 11.15
CA MET A 222 -8.56 -3.94 10.06
C MET A 222 -8.74 -4.61 8.68
N HIS A 223 -9.06 -5.91 8.62
CA HIS A 223 -9.19 -6.63 7.36
C HIS A 223 -10.43 -6.21 6.56
N ASP A 224 -10.19 -5.32 5.61
CA ASP A 224 -10.90 -5.32 4.34
C ASP A 224 -10.09 -5.99 3.21
N ILE A 225 -8.97 -6.63 3.55
CA ILE A 225 -8.02 -7.16 2.58
C ILE A 225 -8.49 -8.54 2.09
N ASP A 226 -8.74 -8.64 0.78
CA ASP A 226 -9.08 -9.91 0.14
C ASP A 226 -7.81 -10.72 -0.05
N SER A 227 -7.71 -11.86 0.63
CA SER A 227 -6.56 -12.75 0.53
C SER A 227 -6.30 -13.28 -0.88
N ASN A 228 -7.33 -13.25 -1.75
CA ASN A 228 -7.26 -13.82 -3.08
C ASN A 228 -6.41 -12.98 -4.05
N TRP A 229 -6.35 -11.66 -3.89
CA TRP A 229 -5.58 -10.80 -4.81
C TRP A 229 -4.08 -11.10 -4.72
N CYS A 230 -3.53 -11.17 -3.51
CA CYS A 230 -2.11 -11.46 -3.32
C CYS A 230 -1.72 -12.84 -3.86
N GLU A 231 -2.57 -13.85 -3.65
CA GLU A 231 -2.34 -15.19 -4.18
C GLU A 231 -2.41 -15.21 -5.71
N TYR A 232 -3.44 -14.60 -6.29
CA TYR A 232 -3.57 -14.43 -7.74
C TYR A 232 -2.36 -13.71 -8.33
N PHE A 233 -1.92 -12.61 -7.72
CA PHE A 233 -0.77 -11.84 -8.18
C PHE A 233 0.49 -12.69 -8.29
N TRP A 234 0.81 -13.50 -7.28
CA TRP A 234 2.00 -14.35 -7.34
C TRP A 234 1.84 -15.52 -8.30
N ASN A 235 0.68 -16.19 -8.32
CA ASN A 235 0.41 -17.28 -9.25
C ASN A 235 0.50 -16.81 -10.71
N ARG A 236 -0.15 -15.69 -11.03
CA ARG A 236 -0.09 -15.08 -12.35
C ARG A 236 1.32 -14.60 -12.70
N GLY A 237 2.05 -14.03 -11.73
CA GLY A 237 3.45 -13.63 -11.92
C GLY A 237 4.34 -14.79 -12.39
N MET A 238 4.16 -15.98 -11.83
CA MET A 238 4.89 -17.19 -12.24
C MET A 238 4.53 -17.68 -13.65
N GLU A 239 3.32 -17.40 -14.13
CA GLU A 239 2.90 -17.72 -15.50
C GLU A 239 3.49 -16.75 -16.53
N LEU A 240 3.66 -15.47 -16.15
CA LEU A 240 4.16 -14.42 -17.03
C LEU A 240 5.65 -14.60 -17.37
N GLU A 241 6.42 -15.19 -16.48
CA GLU A 241 7.81 -15.53 -16.73
C GLU A 241 8.20 -16.81 -15.98
N SER A 242 8.64 -17.81 -16.73
CA SER A 242 9.12 -19.06 -16.15
C SER A 242 10.37 -18.80 -15.32
N CYS A 243 10.36 -19.16 -14.03
CA CYS A 243 11.55 -19.12 -13.20
C CYS A 243 12.64 -20.05 -13.78
N TYR A 244 13.75 -19.49 -14.27
CA TYR A 244 14.92 -20.27 -14.63
C TYR A 244 15.62 -20.76 -13.36
N THR A 245 15.41 -22.02 -12.98
CA THR A 245 16.30 -22.69 -12.03
C THR A 245 17.64 -22.90 -12.71
N ARG A 246 18.66 -22.20 -12.21
CA ARG A 246 20.06 -22.37 -12.64
C ARG A 246 20.44 -23.83 -12.41
N GLN A 247 20.42 -24.65 -13.46
CA GLN A 247 20.95 -26.00 -13.40
C GLN A 247 22.43 -25.86 -13.04
N ARG A 248 22.83 -26.38 -11.88
CA ARG A 248 24.25 -26.55 -11.57
C ARG A 248 24.76 -27.59 -12.57
N GLU A 249 25.53 -27.14 -13.56
CA GLU A 249 26.36 -28.05 -14.35
C GLU A 249 27.24 -28.81 -13.36
N ASN A 250 27.00 -30.12 -13.27
CA ASN A 250 27.89 -31.02 -12.56
C ASN A 250 29.20 -31.04 -13.36
N GLU A 251 30.17 -30.22 -12.97
CA GLU A 251 31.57 -30.42 -13.30
C GLU A 251 32.00 -31.78 -12.71
N LYS A 252 31.87 -32.83 -13.52
CA LYS A 252 32.64 -34.06 -13.37
C LYS A 252 33.80 -33.98 -14.36
N GLY A 253 34.93 -33.48 -13.85
CA GLY A 253 36.26 -33.84 -14.35
C GLY A 253 36.78 -35.04 -13.58
#